data_AF-A0A090MAB1-F1
#
_entry.id   AF-A0A090MAB1-F1
#
_cell.length_a   1.000
_cell.length_b   1.000
_cell.length_c   1.000
_cell.angle_alpha   90.00
_cell.angle_beta   90.00
_cell.angle_gamma   90.00
#
_symmetry.space_group_name_H-M   'P 1'
#
loop_
_entity.id
_entity.type
_entity.pdbx_description
1 polymer ?
#
loop_
_entity_poly.entity_id
_entity_poly.type
_entity_poly.pdbx_seq_one_letter_code
_entity_poly.pdbx_strand_id
1 'polypeptide(L)'
;MTPGLDGHRDGQVDSDNTPKTSRHIGDLGNNKRPSTRRRYSVVSKGFKAQKYKVASLSTRIASLEEEVSRLSRGKKQKAIPNPNKKFITLAEALAAGNTISEPSEAIEGAGVVKDVIEVGGMDEDERSYSGKEELGVVRTCTGREVKRPRGY
;
A
#
# COMPACT_ATOMS: atom_id res chain seq x y z
N MET A 1 44.16 7.31 -66.38
CA MET A 1 43.24 8.32 -65.81
C MET A 1 42.28 7.60 -64.87
N THR A 2 42.33 7.96 -63.59
CA THR A 2 41.63 7.31 -62.47
C THR A 2 40.14 7.67 -62.46
N PRO A 3 39.20 6.75 -62.16
CA PRO A 3 37.81 7.11 -61.95
C PRO A 3 37.67 7.85 -60.61
N GLY A 4 36.98 8.99 -60.62
CA GLY A 4 36.66 9.74 -59.41
C GLY A 4 35.73 8.93 -58.52
N LEU A 5 36.20 8.62 -57.31
CA LEU A 5 35.36 8.12 -56.22
C LEU A 5 34.52 9.30 -55.72
N ASP A 6 33.27 9.37 -56.18
CA ASP A 6 32.26 10.27 -55.65
C ASP A 6 31.81 9.73 -54.29
N GLY A 7 32.50 10.21 -53.25
CA GLY A 7 32.21 9.85 -51.87
C GLY A 7 31.01 10.64 -51.37
N HIS A 8 29.82 10.04 -51.42
CA HIS A 8 28.68 10.47 -50.63
C HIS A 8 29.00 10.27 -49.15
N ARG A 9 29.59 11.29 -48.52
CA ARG A 9 29.76 11.37 -47.07
C ARG A 9 28.47 11.93 -46.47
N ASP A 10 27.44 11.10 -46.43
CA ASP A 10 26.42 11.19 -45.36
C ASP A 10 27.08 10.74 -44.06
N GLY A 11 28.02 11.55 -43.60
CA GLY A 11 28.67 11.42 -42.32
C GLY A 11 28.27 12.64 -41.54
N GLN A 12 27.09 12.60 -40.92
CA GLN A 12 26.81 13.43 -39.76
C GLN A 12 27.80 12.98 -38.68
N VAL A 13 29.01 13.53 -38.76
CA VAL A 13 30.07 13.40 -37.76
C VAL A 13 29.48 13.90 -36.46
N ASP A 14 29.60 13.09 -35.41
CA ASP A 14 29.19 13.39 -34.04
C ASP A 14 29.44 14.85 -33.72
N SER A 15 28.38 15.66 -33.82
CA SER A 15 28.47 17.07 -33.54
C SER A 15 28.69 17.18 -32.05
N ASP A 16 29.93 17.42 -31.66
CA ASP A 16 30.30 17.69 -30.28
C ASP A 16 29.42 18.84 -29.78
N ASN A 17 28.42 18.46 -28.97
CA ASN A 17 27.45 19.37 -28.38
C ASN A 17 28.07 20.16 -27.21
N THR A 18 29.39 20.06 -27.02
CA THR A 18 30.13 20.88 -26.07
C THR A 18 30.02 22.36 -26.48
N PRO A 19 29.50 23.23 -25.59
CA PRO A 19 29.33 24.64 -25.90
C PRO A 19 30.69 25.32 -26.08
N LYS A 20 30.96 25.79 -27.31
CA LYS A 20 32.25 26.39 -27.69
C LYS A 20 32.44 27.85 -27.30
N THR A 21 31.38 28.52 -26.85
CA THR A 21 31.43 29.95 -26.48
C THR A 21 30.71 30.19 -25.16
N SER A 22 31.15 31.20 -24.41
CA SER A 22 30.48 31.62 -23.17
C SER A 22 29.02 31.98 -23.40
N ARG A 23 28.69 32.55 -24.57
CA ARG A 23 27.31 32.80 -25.01
C ARG A 23 26.52 31.50 -25.16
N HIS A 24 27.06 30.45 -25.77
CA HIS A 24 26.38 29.15 -25.84
C HIS A 24 26.08 28.57 -24.46
N ILE A 25 27.01 28.70 -23.51
CA ILE A 25 26.78 28.28 -22.12
C ILE A 25 25.63 29.09 -21.48
N GLY A 26 25.65 30.41 -21.65
CA GLY A 26 24.60 31.30 -21.15
C GLY A 26 23.24 31.04 -21.79
N ASP A 27 23.21 30.78 -23.09
CA ASP A 27 21.99 30.50 -23.85
C ASP A 27 21.38 29.14 -23.49
N LEU A 28 22.20 28.13 -23.14
CA LEU A 28 21.75 26.84 -22.61
C LEU A 28 21.13 26.97 -21.21
N GLY A 29 21.67 27.82 -20.34
CA GLY A 29 21.10 28.09 -19.00
C GLY A 29 19.81 28.90 -19.05
N ASN A 30 19.55 29.58 -20.16
CA ASN A 30 18.41 30.46 -20.35
C ASN A 30 17.24 29.70 -20.98
N ASN A 31 16.33 29.16 -20.15
CA ASN A 31 15.05 28.56 -20.55
C ASN A 31 14.04 29.58 -21.13
N LYS A 32 14.50 30.51 -21.98
CA LYS A 32 13.74 31.68 -22.47
C LYS A 32 12.59 31.31 -23.39
N ARG A 33 12.55 30.10 -23.96
CA ARG A 33 11.47 29.63 -24.83
C ARG A 33 10.35 28.96 -24.02
N PRO A 34 9.07 29.32 -24.24
CA PRO A 34 7.93 28.71 -23.54
C PRO A 34 7.87 27.18 -23.64
N SER A 35 8.30 26.61 -24.76
CA SER A 35 8.36 25.16 -24.98
C SER A 35 9.34 24.47 -24.01
N THR A 36 10.55 25.00 -23.85
CA THR A 36 11.58 24.46 -22.96
C THR A 36 11.13 24.52 -21.50
N ARG A 37 10.57 25.66 -21.06
CA ARG A 37 10.01 25.80 -19.70
C ARG A 37 8.86 24.82 -19.43
N ARG A 38 7.98 24.60 -20.41
CA ARG A 38 6.89 23.60 -20.30
C ARG A 38 7.43 22.19 -20.17
N ARG A 39 8.40 21.80 -21.00
CA ARG A 39 9.04 20.47 -20.93
C ARG A 39 9.63 20.21 -19.54
N TYR A 40 10.42 21.14 -19.02
CA TYR A 40 11.01 20.97 -17.68
C TYR A 40 9.97 21.02 -16.55
N SER A 41 8.88 21.79 -16.69
CA SER A 41 7.80 21.81 -15.70
C SER A 41 7.07 20.47 -15.59
N VAL A 42 6.77 19.82 -16.72
CA VAL A 42 6.14 18.49 -16.74
C VAL A 42 7.05 17.46 -16.06
N VAL A 43 8.33 17.46 -16.42
CA VAL A 43 9.32 16.56 -15.84
C VAL A 43 9.47 16.78 -14.33
N SER A 44 9.61 18.04 -13.89
CA SER A 44 9.73 18.39 -12.48
C SER A 44 8.50 17.95 -11.66
N LYS A 45 7.29 18.18 -12.18
CA LYS A 45 6.05 17.71 -11.54
C LYS A 45 5.99 16.18 -11.45
N GLY A 46 6.44 15.47 -12.49
CA GLY A 46 6.54 14.01 -12.49
C GLY A 46 7.44 13.49 -11.38
N PHE A 47 8.65 14.07 -11.23
CA PHE A 47 9.54 13.73 -10.11
C PHE A 47 8.93 14.04 -8.75
N LYS A 48 8.22 15.17 -8.62
CA LYS A 48 7.54 15.53 -7.38
C LYS A 48 6.46 14.50 -7.02
N ALA A 49 5.63 14.10 -7.99
CA ALA A 49 4.60 13.07 -7.79
C ALA A 49 5.20 11.72 -7.39
N GLN A 50 6.30 11.31 -8.04
CA GLN A 50 7.01 10.09 -7.66
C GLN A 50 7.59 10.15 -6.25
N LYS A 51 8.18 11.29 -5.85
CA LYS A 51 8.69 11.47 -4.48
C LYS A 51 7.58 11.29 -3.44
N TYR A 52 6.39 11.83 -3.68
CA TYR A 52 5.24 11.61 -2.79
C TYR A 52 4.81 10.14 -2.75
N LYS A 53 4.76 9.46 -3.90
CA LYS A 53 4.43 8.04 -3.96
C LYS A 53 5.42 7.18 -3.17
N VAL A 54 6.72 7.46 -3.32
CA VAL A 54 7.78 6.78 -2.55
C VAL A 54 7.60 7.02 -1.06
N ALA A 55 7.42 8.27 -0.61
CA ALA A 55 7.20 8.57 0.80
C ALA A 55 5.94 7.87 1.38
N SER A 56 4.84 7.85 0.62
CA SER A 56 3.60 7.16 1.01
C SER A 56 3.80 5.64 1.10
N LEU A 57 4.53 5.02 0.17
CA LEU A 57 4.82 3.60 0.25
C LEU A 57 5.79 3.26 1.38
N SER A 58 6.83 4.07 1.60
CA SER A 58 7.76 3.88 2.72
C SER A 58 7.06 3.92 4.07
N THR A 59 6.11 4.84 4.27
CA THR A 59 5.30 4.90 5.51
C THR A 59 4.39 3.68 5.65
N ARG A 60 3.76 3.21 4.56
CA ARG A 60 2.94 1.99 4.57
C ARG A 60 3.76 0.75 4.88
N ILE A 61 4.97 0.63 4.32
CA ILE A 61 5.90 -0.48 4.60
C ILE A 61 6.26 -0.48 6.08
N ALA A 62 6.67 0.65 6.65
CA ALA A 62 7.02 0.73 8.07
C ALA A 62 5.85 0.32 8.99
N SER A 63 4.62 0.74 8.67
CA SER A 63 3.41 0.31 9.40
C SER A 63 3.19 -1.20 9.31
N LEU A 64 3.33 -1.79 8.12
CA LEU A 64 3.16 -3.22 7.91
C LEU A 64 4.27 -4.04 8.59
N GLU A 65 5.51 -3.56 8.58
CA GLU A 65 6.64 -4.19 9.27
C GLU A 65 6.40 -4.25 10.80
N GLU A 66 5.83 -3.20 11.38
CA GLU A 66 5.43 -3.20 12.79
C GLU A 66 4.32 -4.23 13.07
N GLU A 67 3.27 -4.27 12.25
CA GLU A 67 2.17 -5.25 12.38
C GLU A 67 2.68 -6.69 12.27
N VAL A 68 3.52 -6.98 11.27
CA VAL A 68 4.15 -8.30 11.11
C VAL A 68 5.04 -8.62 12.31
N SER A 69 5.79 -7.66 12.84
CA SER A 69 6.60 -7.86 14.06
C SER A 69 5.75 -8.19 15.29
N ARG A 70 4.55 -7.60 15.41
CA ARG A 70 3.60 -7.91 16.49
C ARG A 70 2.97 -9.30 16.32
N LEU A 71 2.59 -9.67 15.10
CA LEU A 71 1.98 -10.97 14.79
C LEU A 71 2.99 -12.13 14.89
N SER A 72 4.23 -11.91 14.44
CA SER A 72 5.31 -12.89 14.49
C SER A 72 5.86 -13.10 15.91
N ARG A 73 5.58 -12.20 16.85
CA ARG A 73 5.77 -12.44 18.29
C ARG A 73 4.78 -13.52 18.74
N GLY A 74 5.10 -14.77 18.44
CA GLY A 74 4.41 -15.92 19.00
C GLY A 74 4.43 -15.84 20.52
N LYS A 75 3.30 -16.15 21.16
CA LYS A 75 3.27 -16.38 22.61
C LYS A 75 4.24 -17.52 22.88
N LYS A 76 5.39 -17.23 23.51
CA LYS A 76 6.23 -18.30 24.08
C LYS A 76 5.32 -19.05 25.06
N GLN A 77 4.98 -20.29 24.75
CA GLN A 77 4.26 -21.13 25.69
C GLN A 77 5.07 -21.14 26.98
N LYS A 78 4.45 -20.74 28.08
CA LYS A 78 5.04 -21.01 29.39
C LYS A 78 5.16 -22.53 29.48
N ALA A 79 6.33 -23.02 29.91
CA ALA A 79 6.54 -24.44 30.11
C ALA A 79 5.45 -24.97 31.05
N ILE A 80 4.54 -25.78 30.52
CA ILE A 80 3.54 -26.44 31.34
C ILE A 80 4.31 -27.47 32.16
N PRO A 81 4.26 -27.41 33.51
CA PRO A 81 4.95 -28.38 34.34
C PRO A 81 4.47 -29.79 33.96
N ASN A 82 5.42 -30.73 33.85
CA ASN A 82 5.09 -32.13 33.58
C ASN A 82 3.99 -32.59 34.56
N PRO A 83 2.90 -33.21 34.08
CA PRO A 83 1.81 -33.69 34.94
C PRO A 83 2.31 -34.48 36.15
N ASN A 84 3.27 -35.39 35.96
CA ASN A 84 3.84 -36.20 37.04
C ASN A 84 4.56 -35.34 38.08
N LYS A 85 5.25 -34.27 37.66
CA LYS A 85 5.85 -33.32 38.59
C LYS A 85 4.79 -32.59 39.42
N LYS A 86 3.65 -32.22 38.80
CA LYS A 86 2.52 -31.60 39.53
C LYS A 86 1.99 -32.53 40.61
N PHE A 87 1.77 -33.80 40.28
CA PHE A 87 1.26 -34.78 41.24
C PHE A 87 2.24 -35.03 42.39
N ILE A 88 3.55 -35.11 42.12
CA ILE A 88 4.57 -35.25 43.17
C ILE A 88 4.57 -34.03 44.09
N THR A 89 4.58 -32.80 43.55
CA THR A 89 4.57 -31.58 44.37
C THR A 89 3.29 -31.46 45.20
N LEU A 90 2.14 -31.89 44.67
CA LEU A 90 0.88 -31.93 45.41
C LEU A 90 0.91 -32.97 46.54
N ALA A 91 1.41 -34.17 46.27
CA ALA A 91 1.57 -35.20 47.29
C ALA A 91 2.53 -34.77 48.41
N GLU A 92 3.63 -34.10 48.04
CA GLU A 92 4.60 -33.52 48.98
C GLU A 92 3.97 -32.42 49.85
N ALA A 93 3.19 -31.51 49.26
CA ALA A 93 2.48 -30.47 50.01
C ALA A 93 1.45 -31.06 50.99
N LEU A 94 0.71 -32.09 50.57
CA LEU A 94 -0.24 -32.81 51.42
C LEU A 94 0.46 -33.57 52.56
N ALA A 95 1.60 -34.21 52.27
CA ALA A 95 2.40 -34.92 53.26
C ALA A 95 3.07 -33.97 54.27
N ALA A 96 3.43 -32.76 53.84
CA ALA A 96 3.94 -31.69 54.69
C ALA A 96 2.86 -31.04 55.58
N GLY A 97 1.60 -31.46 55.44
CA GLY A 97 0.48 -30.95 56.26
C GLY A 97 -0.03 -29.59 55.83
N ASN A 98 0.33 -29.09 54.63
CA ASN A 98 -0.26 -27.87 54.09
C ASN A 98 -1.72 -28.17 53.72
N THR A 99 -2.66 -27.71 54.55
CA THR A 99 -4.09 -27.76 54.25
C THR A 99 -4.37 -26.86 53.05
N ILE A 100 -4.94 -27.43 51.99
CA ILE A 100 -5.59 -26.67 50.93
C ILE A 100 -6.73 -25.94 51.63
N SER A 101 -6.64 -24.62 51.78
CA SER A 101 -7.74 -23.83 52.32
C SER A 101 -9.01 -24.09 51.48
N GLU A 102 -10.14 -24.21 52.18
CA GLU A 102 -11.41 -24.73 51.67
C GLU A 102 -11.90 -24.12 50.34
N PRO A 103 -12.67 -24.87 49.53
CA PRO A 103 -13.38 -24.36 48.38
C PRO A 103 -14.77 -23.84 48.80
N SER A 104 -14.88 -22.66 49.43
CA SER A 104 -16.20 -22.16 49.81
C SER A 104 -16.32 -20.64 50.02
N GLU A 105 -15.88 -19.81 49.07
CA GLU A 105 -16.31 -18.38 49.04
C GLU A 105 -16.51 -17.83 47.62
N ALA A 106 -17.04 -18.63 46.69
CA ALA A 106 -17.31 -18.16 45.31
C ALA A 106 -18.68 -18.56 44.74
N ILE A 107 -19.67 -18.84 45.61
CA ILE A 107 -21.05 -19.15 45.20
C ILE A 107 -22.03 -18.03 45.60
N GLU A 108 -21.58 -16.99 46.29
CA GLU A 108 -22.42 -15.82 46.64
C GLU A 108 -22.23 -14.68 45.63
N GLY A 109 -22.59 -14.94 44.37
CA GLY A 109 -22.42 -13.96 43.31
C GLY A 109 -22.90 -14.39 41.94
N ALA A 110 -23.66 -15.48 41.82
CA ALA A 110 -24.41 -15.80 40.61
C ALA A 110 -25.63 -14.85 40.50
N GLY A 111 -25.36 -13.54 40.49
CA GLY A 111 -26.30 -12.54 40.04
C GLY A 111 -26.63 -12.84 38.58
N VAL A 112 -27.89 -13.20 38.37
CA VAL A 112 -28.63 -13.26 37.12
C VAL A 112 -28.02 -12.34 36.04
N VAL A 113 -27.13 -12.89 35.21
CA VAL A 113 -26.83 -12.30 33.90
C VAL A 113 -27.76 -13.00 32.93
N LYS A 114 -28.99 -12.48 32.86
CA LYS A 114 -29.94 -12.80 31.81
C LYS A 114 -29.48 -12.05 30.57
N ASP A 115 -28.41 -12.53 29.94
CA ASP A 115 -28.00 -12.01 28.63
C ASP A 115 -29.04 -12.50 27.61
N VAL A 116 -30.00 -11.62 27.38
CA VAL A 116 -30.88 -11.63 26.22
C VAL A 116 -29.96 -11.58 25.01
N ILE A 117 -29.86 -12.70 24.31
CA ILE A 117 -29.19 -12.78 23.03
C ILE A 117 -30.08 -11.98 22.07
N GLU A 118 -29.77 -10.70 21.87
CA GLU A 118 -30.28 -9.93 20.75
C GLU A 118 -29.65 -10.54 19.48
N VAL A 119 -30.33 -11.54 18.92
CA VAL A 119 -30.14 -11.94 17.53
C VAL A 119 -30.66 -10.78 16.70
N GLY A 120 -29.79 -9.82 16.44
CA GLY A 120 -30.01 -8.78 15.44
C GLY A 120 -30.26 -9.47 14.11
N GLY A 121 -31.52 -9.50 13.71
CA GLY A 121 -31.96 -10.01 12.43
C GLY A 121 -31.17 -9.35 11.31
N MET A 122 -30.68 -10.17 10.39
CA MET A 122 -30.33 -9.71 9.06
C MET A 122 -31.62 -9.19 8.44
N ASP A 123 -31.82 -7.86 8.45
CA ASP A 123 -32.76 -7.26 7.53
C ASP A 123 -32.18 -7.43 6.13
N GLU A 124 -32.73 -8.41 5.42
CA GLU A 124 -32.63 -8.51 3.98
C GLU A 124 -33.26 -7.25 3.38
N ASP A 125 -32.43 -6.27 3.04
CA ASP A 125 -32.84 -5.21 2.12
C ASP A 125 -32.91 -5.82 0.70
N GLU A 126 -33.99 -6.56 0.46
CA GLU A 126 -34.61 -6.63 -0.85
C GLU A 126 -35.03 -5.21 -1.26
N ARG A 127 -34.17 -4.48 -1.98
CA ARG A 127 -34.67 -3.68 -3.11
C ARG A 127 -33.60 -3.16 -4.05
N SER A 128 -33.84 -3.53 -5.30
CA SER A 128 -33.55 -2.75 -6.51
C SER A 128 -32.13 -2.82 -7.04
N TYR A 129 -31.94 -3.81 -7.92
CA TYR A 129 -31.15 -3.70 -9.13
C TYR A 129 -31.57 -2.45 -9.94
N SER A 130 -31.13 -1.25 -9.55
CA SER A 130 -31.21 -0.10 -10.45
C SER A 130 -29.98 -0.13 -11.36
N GLY A 131 -30.08 -0.94 -12.42
CA GLY A 131 -29.16 -0.91 -13.54
C GLY A 131 -29.17 0.46 -14.20
N LYS A 132 -28.33 1.37 -13.72
CA LYS A 132 -27.84 2.46 -14.56
C LYS A 132 -26.71 1.87 -15.37
N GLU A 133 -27.10 1.29 -16.49
CA GLU A 133 -26.26 1.01 -17.63
C GLU A 133 -25.38 2.25 -17.86
N GLU A 134 -24.13 2.20 -17.43
CA GLU A 134 -23.13 3.23 -17.69
C GLU A 134 -22.86 3.16 -19.19
N LEU A 135 -23.70 3.85 -19.97
CA LEU A 135 -23.57 3.94 -21.40
C LEU A 135 -22.16 4.43 -21.70
N GLY A 136 -21.33 3.53 -22.24
CA GLY A 136 -19.93 3.78 -22.55
C GLY A 136 -19.78 5.10 -23.29
N VAL A 137 -19.32 6.11 -22.56
CA VAL A 137 -19.12 7.45 -23.09
C VAL A 137 -17.99 7.38 -24.08
N VAL A 138 -18.31 7.59 -25.36
CA VAL A 138 -17.30 7.69 -26.40
C VAL A 138 -16.68 9.09 -26.31
N ARG A 139 -15.41 9.13 -25.95
CA ARG A 139 -14.62 10.35 -25.91
C ARG A 139 -13.96 10.57 -27.27
N THR A 140 -14.13 11.77 -27.81
CA THR A 140 -13.43 12.22 -29.02
C THR A 140 -11.94 12.42 -28.74
N CYS A 141 -11.09 12.50 -29.78
CA CYS A 141 -9.65 12.76 -29.60
C CYS A 141 -9.33 14.07 -28.86
N THR A 142 -10.30 14.98 -28.71
CA THR A 142 -10.19 16.23 -27.93
C THR A 142 -10.81 16.13 -26.53
N GLY A 143 -11.23 14.95 -26.09
CA GLY A 143 -11.73 14.68 -24.74
C GLY A 143 -13.18 15.11 -24.49
N ARG A 144 -13.93 15.55 -25.51
CA ARG A 144 -15.35 15.89 -25.37
C ARG A 144 -16.21 14.63 -25.37
N GLU A 145 -17.12 14.56 -24.41
CA GLU A 145 -18.08 13.48 -24.25
C GLU A 145 -19.26 13.69 -25.19
N VAL A 146 -19.54 12.70 -26.04
CA VAL A 146 -20.64 12.75 -27.01
C VAL A 146 -21.59 11.59 -26.73
N LYS A 147 -22.90 11.88 -26.68
CA LYS A 147 -23.93 10.85 -26.51
C LYS A 147 -24.05 10.01 -27.79
N ARG A 148 -24.08 8.69 -27.64
CA ARG A 148 -24.36 7.78 -28.77
C ARG A 148 -25.79 8.01 -29.28
N PRO A 149 -26.02 8.08 -30.60
CA PRO A 149 -27.37 8.12 -31.13
C PRO A 149 -28.09 6.80 -30.86
N ARG A 150 -29.35 6.88 -30.44
CA ARG A 150 -30.22 5.72 -30.18
C ARG A 150 -30.64 5.15 -31.54
N GLY A 151 -30.16 3.95 -31.88
CA GLY A 151 -30.59 3.24 -33.09
C GLY A 151 -32.07 2.88 -33.00
N TYR A 152 -32.76 2.88 -34.16
CA TYR A 152 -34.11 2.35 -34.33
C TYR A 152 -34.06 0.83 -34.47
#